data_AF-A9EPZ3-F1
#
_entry.id   AF-A9EPZ3-F1
#
_cell.length_a   1.000
_cell.length_b   1.000
_cell.length_c   1.000
_cell.angle_alpha   90.00
_cell.angle_beta   90.00
_cell.angle_gamma   90.00
#
_symmetry.space_group_name_H-M   'P 1'
#
loop_
_entity.id
_entity.type
_entity.pdbx_description
1 polymer ?
#
loop_
_entity_poly.entity_id
_entity_poly.type
_entity_poly.pdbx_seq_one_letter_code
_entity_poly.pdbx_strand_id
1 'polypeptide(L)'
;MSVRRIAQFLERTLPIAVLIVAVVGAPIMIFSPQGLPRLRELERELADVEEENAELGRQIEALRGKVARLRDDPTAVERIARDNLGFVRQSEVVFQFSR
;
A
#
# COMPACT_ATOMS: atom_id res chain seq x y z
N MET A 1 67.69 10.84 13.36
CA MET A 1 66.87 11.01 14.59
C MET A 1 65.47 11.59 14.34
N SER A 2 65.22 12.26 13.21
CA SER A 2 63.94 12.87 12.83
C SER A 2 62.88 11.85 12.39
N VAL A 3 63.24 10.86 11.58
CA VAL A 3 62.32 9.85 11.02
C VAL A 3 61.62 9.03 12.11
N ARG A 4 62.35 8.66 13.17
CA ARG A 4 61.80 7.87 14.30
C ARG A 4 60.76 8.66 15.11
N ARG A 5 60.94 9.97 15.26
CA ARG A 5 59.95 10.83 15.93
C ARG A 5 58.70 10.97 15.07
N ILE A 6 58.86 11.17 13.77
CA ILE A 6 57.74 11.27 12.82
C ILE A 6 56.90 9.98 12.83
N ALA A 7 57.53 8.81 12.80
CA ALA A 7 56.84 7.53 12.89
C ALA A 7 56.05 7.36 14.21
N GLN A 8 56.63 7.76 15.34
CA GLN A 8 55.95 7.72 16.65
C GLN A 8 54.78 8.72 16.75
N PHE A 9 54.88 9.88 16.11
CA PHE A 9 53.77 10.82 16.01
C PHE A 9 52.65 10.24 15.13
N LEU A 10 52.98 9.64 13.98
CA LEU A 10 52.00 8.98 13.11
C LEU A 10 51.28 7.83 13.82
N GLU A 11 51.98 6.94 14.53
CA GLU A 11 51.35 5.83 15.25
C GLU A 11 50.32 6.29 16.28
N ARG A 12 50.53 7.46 16.89
CA ARG A 12 49.63 8.01 17.91
C ARG A 12 48.52 8.87 17.34
N THR A 13 48.77 9.61 16.24
CA THR A 13 47.77 10.50 15.65
C THR A 13 46.83 9.79 14.69
N LEU A 14 47.28 8.72 14.03
CA LEU A 14 46.48 7.95 13.09
C LEU A 14 45.21 7.35 13.71
N PRO A 15 45.22 6.67 14.87
CA PRO A 15 43.99 6.16 15.47
C PRO A 15 43.04 7.29 15.85
N ILE A 16 43.55 8.42 16.34
CA ILE A 16 42.74 9.60 16.70
C ILE A 16 42.09 10.19 15.45
N ALA A 17 42.84 10.33 14.34
CA ALA A 17 42.31 10.83 13.08
C ALA A 17 41.22 9.89 12.52
N VAL A 18 41.43 8.57 12.56
CA VAL A 18 40.41 7.58 12.16
C VAL A 18 39.16 7.71 13.02
N LEU A 19 39.33 7.88 14.33
CA LEU A 19 38.21 8.03 15.27
C LEU A 19 37.40 9.30 14.99
N ILE A 20 38.07 10.42 14.71
CA ILE A 20 37.42 11.67 14.32
C ILE A 20 36.64 11.49 13.02
N VAL A 21 37.25 10.87 12.00
CA VAL A 21 36.57 10.58 10.72
C VAL A 21 35.37 9.68 10.93
N ALA A 22 35.47 8.66 11.78
CA ALA A 22 34.35 7.76 12.09
C ALA A 22 33.21 8.48 12.83
N VAL A 23 33.53 9.30 13.84
CA VAL A 23 32.55 10.04 14.65
C VAL A 23 31.83 11.10 13.84
N VAL A 24 32.49 11.73 12.88
CA VAL A 24 31.87 12.73 12.00
C VAL A 24 31.16 12.06 10.81
N GLY A 25 31.79 11.06 10.20
CA GLY A 25 31.29 10.39 9.01
C GLY A 25 30.07 9.51 9.26
N ALA A 26 30.02 8.78 10.38
CA ALA A 26 28.92 7.85 10.66
C ALA A 26 27.57 8.57 10.81
N PRO A 27 27.44 9.68 11.57
CA PRO A 27 26.21 10.46 11.61
C PRO A 27 25.81 11.00 10.24
N ILE A 28 26.76 11.51 9.45
CA ILE A 28 26.48 12.05 8.11
C ILE A 28 25.89 10.97 7.19
N MET A 29 26.42 9.75 7.23
CA MET A 29 25.88 8.63 6.44
C MET A 29 24.52 8.17 6.96
N ILE A 30 24.34 8.11 8.27
CA ILE A 30 23.08 7.69 8.91
C ILE A 30 21.94 8.67 8.63
N PHE A 31 22.20 9.97 8.79
CA PHE A 31 21.24 11.06 8.61
C PHE A 31 21.22 11.62 7.18
N SER A 32 21.92 10.98 6.25
CA SER A 32 21.83 11.29 4.83
C SER A 32 20.38 11.15 4.35
N PRO A 33 19.93 11.93 3.35
CA PRO A 33 18.62 11.75 2.72
C PRO A 33 18.37 10.35 2.13
N GLN A 34 19.44 9.58 1.86
CA GLN A 34 19.38 8.18 1.42
C GLN A 34 19.66 7.18 2.56
N GLY A 35 19.84 7.67 3.78
CA GLY A 35 20.19 6.89 4.96
C GLY A 35 18.98 6.24 5.64
N LEU A 36 19.13 5.96 6.94
CA LEU A 36 18.13 5.24 7.73
C LEU A 36 16.74 5.90 7.78
N PRO A 37 16.58 7.24 7.80
CA PRO A 37 15.26 7.86 7.78
C PRO A 37 14.45 7.49 6.54
N ARG A 38 15.10 7.45 5.38
CA ARG A 38 14.44 7.13 4.09
C ARG A 38 13.96 5.69 4.04
N LEU A 39 14.75 4.76 4.58
CA LEU A 39 14.33 3.36 4.69
C LEU A 39 13.06 3.23 5.53
N ARG A 40 12.99 3.91 6.68
CA ARG A 40 11.81 3.89 7.55
C ARG A 40 10.58 4.52 6.90
N GLU A 41 10.75 5.58 6.12
CA GLU A 41 9.66 6.16 5.34
C GLU A 41 9.12 5.17 4.30
N LEU A 42 10.01 4.51 3.56
CA LEU A 42 9.64 3.50 2.57
C LEU A 42 8.95 2.29 3.19
N GLU A 43 9.43 1.83 4.35
CA GLU A 43 8.78 0.74 5.10
C GLU A 43 7.37 1.10 5.55
N ARG A 44 7.13 2.36 5.97
CA ARG A 44 5.80 2.84 6.32
C ARG A 44 4.89 2.94 5.10
N GLU A 45 5.38 3.53 4.02
CA GLU A 45 4.63 3.66 2.77
C GLU A 45 4.25 2.29 2.21
N LEU A 46 5.15 1.31 2.29
CA LEU A 46 4.86 -0.07 1.92
C LEU A 46 3.76 -0.67 2.81
N ALA A 47 3.85 -0.50 4.13
CA ALA A 47 2.86 -1.02 5.07
C ALA A 47 1.47 -0.42 4.81
N ASP A 48 1.38 0.90 4.57
CA ASP A 48 0.13 1.60 4.28
C ASP A 48 -0.51 1.07 2.98
N VAL A 49 0.29 0.90 1.93
CA VAL A 49 -0.18 0.37 0.64
C VAL A 49 -0.60 -1.10 0.74
N GLU A 50 0.08 -1.90 1.54
CA GLU A 50 -0.31 -3.30 1.81
C GLU A 50 -1.64 -3.38 2.56
N GLU A 51 -1.86 -2.50 3.54
CA GLU A 51 -3.12 -2.41 4.27
C GLU A 51 -4.28 -2.01 3.34
N GLU A 52 -4.08 -0.98 2.50
CA GLU A 52 -5.07 -0.53 1.52
C GLU A 52 -5.41 -1.66 0.53
N ASN A 53 -4.41 -2.36 -0.01
CA ASN A 53 -4.63 -3.50 -0.89
C ASN A 53 -5.43 -4.62 -0.21
N ALA A 54 -5.12 -4.92 1.05
CA ALA A 54 -5.85 -5.92 1.81
C ALA A 54 -7.31 -5.51 2.04
N GLU A 55 -7.58 -4.22 2.29
CA GLU A 55 -8.93 -3.70 2.41
C GLU A 55 -9.70 -3.80 1.10
N LEU A 56 -9.12 -3.32 -0.01
CA LEU A 56 -9.72 -3.40 -1.34
C LEU A 56 -10.01 -4.86 -1.72
N GLY A 57 -9.10 -5.79 -1.41
CA GLY A 57 -9.32 -7.22 -1.60
C GLY A 57 -10.56 -7.74 -0.87
N ARG A 58 -10.75 -7.35 0.40
CA ARG A 58 -11.96 -7.71 1.16
C ARG A 58 -13.22 -7.10 0.56
N GLN A 59 -13.16 -5.85 0.09
CA GLN A 59 -14.30 -5.19 -0.53
C GLN A 59 -14.70 -5.87 -1.84
N ILE A 60 -13.73 -6.23 -2.68
CA ILE A 60 -13.95 -6.99 -3.92
C ILE A 60 -14.67 -8.30 -3.61
N GLU A 61 -14.20 -9.05 -2.61
CA GLU A 61 -14.80 -10.34 -2.27
C GLU A 61 -16.24 -10.18 -1.74
N ALA A 62 -16.47 -9.16 -0.90
CA ALA A 62 -17.82 -8.83 -0.42
C ALA A 62 -18.76 -8.44 -1.58
N LEU A 63 -18.27 -7.65 -2.54
CA LEU A 63 -19.02 -7.25 -3.74
C LEU A 63 -19.33 -8.45 -4.62
N ARG A 64 -18.36 -9.34 -4.86
CA ARG A 64 -18.57 -10.58 -5.61
C ARG A 64 -19.63 -11.46 -4.95
N GLY A 65 -19.60 -11.61 -3.62
CA GLY A 65 -20.62 -12.33 -2.88
C GLY A 65 -22.01 -11.68 -2.95
N LYS A 66 -22.11 -10.35 -3.06
CA LYS A 66 -23.38 -9.65 -3.33
C LYS A 66 -23.87 -9.94 -4.76
N VAL A 67 -23.00 -9.83 -5.76
CA VAL A 67 -23.32 -10.10 -7.17
C VAL A 67 -23.77 -11.55 -7.37
N ALA A 68 -23.10 -12.51 -6.74
CA ALA A 68 -23.49 -13.93 -6.79
C ALA A 68 -24.91 -14.13 -6.26
N ARG A 69 -25.23 -13.59 -5.08
CA ARG A 69 -26.59 -13.66 -4.50
C ARG A 69 -27.65 -12.99 -5.36
N LEU A 70 -27.33 -11.86 -6.00
CA LEU A 70 -28.22 -11.17 -6.93
C LEU A 70 -28.44 -11.96 -8.22
N ARG A 71 -27.41 -12.66 -8.72
CA ARG A 71 -27.52 -13.53 -9.89
C ARG A 71 -28.33 -14.80 -9.61
N ASP A 72 -28.22 -15.35 -8.40
CA ASP A 72 -28.91 -16.57 -8.00
C ASP A 72 -30.39 -16.35 -7.65
N ASP A 73 -30.85 -15.09 -7.56
CA ASP A 73 -32.27 -14.75 -7.45
C ASP A 73 -32.79 -13.92 -8.66
N PRO A 74 -32.84 -14.50 -9.87
CA PRO A 74 -33.43 -13.85 -11.05
C PRO A 74 -34.89 -13.44 -10.81
N THR A 75 -35.60 -14.20 -9.98
CA THR A 75 -37.02 -14.00 -9.65
C THR A 75 -37.25 -12.71 -8.86
N ALA A 76 -36.37 -12.37 -7.90
CA ALA A 76 -36.45 -11.11 -7.18
C ALA A 76 -36.10 -9.92 -8.09
N VAL A 77 -35.11 -10.06 -8.96
CA VAL A 77 -34.77 -9.03 -9.96
C VAL A 77 -35.95 -8.79 -10.91
N GLU A 78 -36.59 -9.87 -11.38
CA GLU A 78 -37.76 -9.81 -12.25
C GLU A 78 -38.97 -9.19 -11.56
N ARG A 79 -39.21 -9.53 -10.28
CA ARG A 79 -40.28 -8.92 -9.49
C ARG A 79 -40.07 -7.42 -9.31
N ILE A 80 -38.85 -6.97 -9.00
CA ILE A 80 -38.53 -5.53 -8.90
C ILE A 80 -38.73 -4.83 -10.25
N ALA A 81 -38.34 -5.47 -11.35
CA ALA A 81 -38.53 -4.94 -12.71
C ALA A 81 -40.02 -4.83 -13.10
N ARG A 82 -40.87 -5.79 -12.72
CA ARG A 82 -42.33 -5.72 -12.91
C ARG A 82 -42.97 -4.65 -12.03
N ASP A 83 -42.64 -4.63 -10.74
CA ASP A 83 -43.35 -3.83 -9.75
C ASP A 83 -42.97 -2.34 -9.78
N ASN A 84 -41.69 -2.02 -10.01
CA ASN A 84 -41.20 -0.64 -9.96
C ASN A 84 -41.00 0.00 -11.33
N LEU A 85 -40.68 -0.80 -12.36
CA LEU A 85 -40.34 -0.30 -13.69
C LEU A 85 -41.41 -0.63 -14.74
N GLY A 86 -42.42 -1.44 -14.40
CA GLY A 86 -43.50 -1.82 -15.31
C GLY A 86 -43.02 -2.65 -16.50
N PHE A 87 -41.82 -3.24 -16.42
CA PHE A 87 -41.27 -4.03 -17.52
C PHE A 87 -41.98 -5.37 -17.62
N VAL A 88 -42.37 -5.74 -18.84
CA VAL A 88 -42.98 -7.03 -19.21
C VAL A 88 -42.06 -7.76 -20.19
N ARG A 89 -42.02 -9.09 -20.15
CA ARG A 89 -41.19 -9.85 -21.11
C ARG A 89 -41.78 -9.68 -22.52
N GLN A 90 -40.92 -9.71 -23.54
CA GLN A 90 -41.36 -9.65 -24.96
C GLN A 90 -42.38 -10.76 -25.33
N SER A 91 -42.41 -11.85 -24.57
CA SER A 91 -43.32 -13.00 -24.78
C SER A 91 -44.63 -12.92 -23.97
N GLU A 92 -44.88 -11.87 -23.18
CA GLU A 92 -46.10 -11.73 -22.37
C GLU A 92 -47.14 -10.82 -23.04
N VAL A 93 -48.43 -11.17 -22.90
CA VAL A 93 -49.56 -10.41 -23.47
C VAL A 93 -50.18 -9.53 -22.39
N VAL A 94 -50.22 -8.21 -22.61
CA VAL A 94 -50.79 -7.23 -21.68
C VAL A 94 -52.28 -7.04 -21.95
N PHE A 95 -53.13 -7.30 -20.97
CA PHE A 95 -54.56 -7.01 -21.03
C PHE A 95 -54.86 -5.66 -20.37
N GLN A 96 -55.26 -4.66 -21.16
CA GLN A 96 -55.83 -3.42 -20.64
C GLN A 96 -57.36 -3.52 -20.64
N PHE A 97 -57.95 -3.43 -19.45
CA PHE A 97 -59.39 -3.31 -19.32
C PHE A 97 -59.76 -1.82 -19.37
N SER A 98 -60.40 -1.39 -20.46
CA SER A 98 -61.04 -0.08 -20.51
C SER A 98 -62.21 -0.07 -19.55
N ARG A 99 -62.32 1.00 -18.76
CA ARG A 99 -63.52 1.26 -17.95
C ARG A 99 -64.67 1.75 -18.84
#